data_AF-A0A1Z4KMM9-F1
#
_entry.id   AF-A0A1Z4KMM9-F1
#
_cell.length_a   1.000
_cell.length_b   1.000
_cell.length_c   1.000
_cell.angle_alpha   90.00
_cell.angle_beta   90.00
_cell.angle_gamma   90.00
#
_symmetry.space_group_name_H-M   'P 1'
#
loop_
_entity.id
_entity.type
_entity.pdbx_description
1 polymer ?
#
loop_
_entity_poly.entity_id
_entity_poly.type
_entity_poly.pdbx_seq_one_letter_code
_entity_poly.pdbx_strand_id
1 'polypeptide(L)'
;MRIFNNARIRLNGNGLLSDRLGCKLEIIEKILEYNDLNKFNLIIGEIVPISVIGKLRELNDERNSFSHIAALEESQAEDKYNLLISKVIDLLFEVKKLESISLIQYKNTLSNITDIRFLKFDGHSLKKRNHDLIVDNNFIRTNIDNLNEYRLFCKFIANNQIICLSPFAYGYLHNGYPHILFYKKQAEEPNYFIFEVIADQPREIKIERNIFDVSIQILESLLL
;
A
#
# COMPACT_ATOMS: atom_id res chain seq x y z
N MET A 1 19.40 13.22 3.45
CA MET A 1 19.07 12.78 4.82
C MET A 1 19.07 11.26 4.85
N ARG A 2 19.87 10.63 5.73
CA ARG A 2 20.14 9.18 5.72
C ARG A 2 19.25 8.49 6.75
N ILE A 3 18.16 7.85 6.28
CA ILE A 3 17.07 7.31 7.11
C ILE A 3 17.42 5.96 7.81
N PHE A 4 18.65 5.47 7.67
CA PHE A 4 19.11 4.26 8.36
C PHE A 4 20.54 4.53 8.80
N ASN A 5 20.89 4.37 10.07
CA ASN A 5 22.24 4.49 10.70
C ASN A 5 23.44 4.35 9.72
N ASN A 6 23.67 5.35 8.86
CA ASN A 6 24.54 5.27 7.69
C ASN A 6 24.32 4.11 6.67
N ALA A 7 23.23 3.34 6.74
CA ALA A 7 22.90 2.31 5.76
C ALA A 7 22.11 2.89 4.56
N ARG A 8 22.43 2.43 3.34
CA ARG A 8 21.63 2.77 2.15
C ARG A 8 20.30 2.02 2.20
N ILE A 9 19.21 2.71 1.86
CA ILE A 9 17.94 2.07 1.51
C ILE A 9 18.22 1.12 0.35
N ARG A 10 17.98 -0.17 0.55
CA ARG A 10 18.17 -1.18 -0.50
C ARG A 10 16.88 -1.33 -1.28
N LEU A 11 16.98 -1.63 -2.57
CA LEU A 11 15.85 -1.96 -3.44
C LEU A 11 15.66 -3.45 -3.66
N ASN A 12 16.47 -4.28 -3.02
CA ASN A 12 16.39 -5.73 -3.19
C ASN A 12 15.43 -6.35 -2.16
N GLY A 13 15.35 -7.67 -2.14
CA GLY A 13 14.51 -8.42 -1.20
C GLY A 13 14.82 -8.20 0.29
N ASN A 14 15.88 -7.45 0.62
CA ASN A 14 16.25 -7.03 1.97
C ASN A 14 16.03 -5.51 2.20
N GLY A 15 15.23 -4.84 1.36
CA GLY A 15 14.92 -3.41 1.48
C GLY A 15 13.49 -3.08 1.03
N LEU A 16 13.28 -1.99 0.26
CA LEU A 16 11.95 -1.49 -0.12
C LEU A 16 11.09 -2.49 -0.89
N LEU A 17 11.71 -3.41 -1.64
CA LEU A 17 11.03 -4.46 -2.39
C LEU A 17 11.03 -5.80 -1.63
N SER A 18 11.27 -5.79 -0.33
CA SER A 18 11.15 -7.00 0.49
C SER A 18 9.70 -7.45 0.58
N ASP A 19 9.47 -8.75 0.46
CA ASP A 19 8.19 -9.40 0.75
C ASP A 19 7.89 -9.41 2.27
N ARG A 20 8.93 -9.29 3.11
CA ARG A 20 8.78 -9.43 4.56
C ARG A 20 7.98 -8.26 5.13
N LEU A 21 6.80 -8.56 5.67
CA LEU A 21 5.94 -7.58 6.33
C LEU A 21 6.68 -6.77 7.41
N GLY A 22 7.53 -7.43 8.21
CA GLY A 22 8.35 -6.76 9.21
C GLY A 22 9.27 -5.67 8.63
N CYS A 23 9.91 -5.93 7.49
CA CYS A 23 10.73 -4.93 6.80
C CYS A 23 9.88 -3.77 6.26
N LYS A 24 8.69 -4.06 5.71
CA LYS A 24 7.75 -3.03 5.24
C LYS A 24 7.29 -2.12 6.39
N LEU A 25 6.95 -2.70 7.54
CA LEU A 25 6.55 -1.96 8.75
C LEU A 25 7.70 -1.09 9.28
N GLU A 26 8.93 -1.61 9.32
CA GLU A 26 10.11 -0.85 9.72
C GLU A 26 10.35 0.37 8.82
N ILE A 27 10.20 0.20 7.50
CA ILE A 27 10.34 1.32 6.56
C ILE A 27 9.30 2.40 6.83
N ILE A 28 8.03 2.02 7.03
CA ILE A 28 6.94 2.97 7.32
C ILE A 28 7.23 3.70 8.64
N GLU A 29 7.63 2.97 9.68
CA GLU A 29 8.01 3.53 10.98
C GLU A 29 9.11 4.60 10.82
N LYS A 30 10.18 4.29 10.07
CA LYS A 30 11.28 5.24 9.84
C LYS A 30 10.87 6.46 9.03
N ILE A 31 9.96 6.32 8.06
CA ILE A 31 9.40 7.47 7.34
C ILE A 31 8.62 8.38 8.29
N LEU A 32 7.83 7.80 9.20
CA LEU A 32 7.04 8.56 10.18
C LEU A 32 7.92 9.22 11.24
N GLU A 33 8.89 8.50 11.82
CA GLU A 33 9.89 9.07 12.74
C GLU A 33 10.60 10.27 12.10
N TYR A 34 11.03 10.09 10.85
CA TYR A 34 11.70 11.14 10.10
C TYR A 34 10.79 12.34 9.81
N ASN A 35 9.52 12.09 9.49
CA ASN A 35 8.51 13.14 9.34
C ASN A 35 8.36 13.97 10.62
N ASP A 36 8.26 13.32 11.77
CA ASP A 36 8.03 13.97 13.06
C ASP A 36 9.24 14.77 13.51
N LEU A 37 10.44 14.19 13.38
CA LEU A 37 11.71 14.86 13.72
C LEU A 37 11.91 16.16 12.92
N ASN A 38 11.44 16.18 11.67
CA ASN A 38 11.62 17.31 10.75
C ASN A 38 10.39 18.19 10.58
N LYS A 39 9.26 17.83 11.22
CA LYS A 39 7.98 18.56 11.14
C LYS A 39 7.48 18.76 9.71
N PHE A 40 7.62 17.74 8.86
CA PHE A 40 7.12 17.79 7.49
C PHE A 40 5.59 17.76 7.40
N ASN A 41 4.91 17.34 8.47
CA ASN A 41 3.45 17.26 8.57
C ASN A 41 2.83 16.42 7.43
N LEU A 42 3.45 15.28 7.12
CA LEU A 42 2.86 14.32 6.19
C LEU A 42 1.51 13.83 6.73
N ILE A 43 0.46 13.97 5.91
CA ILE A 43 -0.93 13.60 6.25
C ILE A 43 -1.02 12.14 6.71
N ILE A 44 -0.18 11.26 6.16
CA ILE A 44 -0.16 9.85 6.53
C ILE A 44 0.16 9.63 8.02
N GLY A 45 0.94 10.52 8.65
CA GLY A 45 1.22 10.45 10.09
C GLY A 45 0.00 10.75 10.97
N GLU A 46 -1.02 11.44 10.43
CA GLU A 46 -2.29 11.64 11.13
C GLU A 46 -3.25 10.44 11.00
N ILE A 47 -3.07 9.63 9.95
CA ILE A 47 -3.92 8.46 9.66
C ILE A 47 -3.36 7.23 10.38
N VAL A 48 -2.04 7.02 10.27
CA VAL A 48 -1.33 5.89 10.85
C VAL A 48 -0.22 6.43 11.76
N PRO A 49 -0.51 6.63 13.07
CA PRO A 49 0.50 7.09 14.01
C PRO A 49 1.55 6.02 14.28
N ILE A 50 2.76 6.42 14.69
CA ILE A 50 3.88 5.51 14.98
C ILE A 50 3.48 4.43 16.00
N SER A 51 2.64 4.77 16.99
CA SER A 51 2.13 3.81 17.99
C SER A 51 1.36 2.64 17.35
N VAL A 52 0.59 2.90 16.29
CA VAL A 52 -0.13 1.86 15.55
C VAL A 52 0.85 0.95 14.82
N ILE A 53 1.94 1.48 14.26
CA ILE A 53 2.99 0.67 13.62
C ILE A 53 3.66 -0.25 14.63
N GLY A 54 3.94 0.23 15.85
CA GLY A 54 4.47 -0.59 16.94
C GLY A 54 3.56 -1.79 17.26
N LYS A 55 2.25 -1.56 17.37
CA LYS A 55 1.27 -2.64 17.61
C LYS A 55 1.16 -3.61 16.43
N LEU A 56 1.24 -3.13 15.19
CA LEU A 56 1.27 -4.00 14.00
C LEU A 56 2.50 -4.91 14.01
N ARG A 57 3.65 -4.43 14.49
CA ARG A 57 4.86 -5.25 14.63
C ARG A 57 4.68 -6.33 15.68
N GLU A 58 4.15 -6.00 16.86
CA GLU A 58 3.84 -7.00 17.89
C GLU A 58 2.91 -8.11 17.37
N LEU A 59 1.83 -7.72 16.66
CA LEU A 59 0.90 -8.68 16.06
C LEU A 59 1.57 -9.54 14.98
N ASN A 60 2.48 -8.97 14.18
CA ASN A 60 3.24 -9.71 13.19
C ASN A 60 4.21 -10.70 13.85
N ASP A 61 4.84 -10.34 14.97
CA ASP A 61 5.74 -11.23 15.71
C ASP A 61 4.95 -12.38 16.35
N GLU A 62 3.77 -12.10 16.92
CA GLU A 62 2.84 -13.13 17.38
C GLU A 62 2.41 -14.05 16.24
N ARG A 63 2.05 -13.52 15.06
CA ARG A 63 1.73 -14.32 13.87
C ARG A 63 2.88 -15.25 13.50
N ASN A 64 4.12 -14.76 13.52
CA ASN A 64 5.28 -15.57 13.17
C ASN A 64 5.58 -16.61 14.25
N SER A 65 5.26 -16.34 15.52
CA SER A 65 5.38 -17.31 16.61
C SER A 65 4.52 -18.56 16.39
N PHE A 66 3.32 -18.42 15.80
CA PHE A 66 2.45 -19.56 15.49
C PHE A 66 3.10 -20.57 14.53
N SER A 67 3.99 -20.14 13.65
CA SER A 67 4.72 -21.04 12.75
C SER A 67 5.77 -21.90 13.47
N HIS A 68 6.12 -21.57 14.72
CA HIS A 68 7.14 -22.24 15.53
C HIS A 68 6.58 -22.96 16.76
N ILE A 69 5.29 -22.79 17.05
CA ILE A 69 4.63 -23.42 18.19
C ILE A 69 4.14 -24.81 17.75
N ALA A 70 4.66 -25.86 18.40
CA ALA A 70 4.08 -27.20 18.32
C ALA A 70 2.60 -27.15 18.74
N ALA A 71 1.74 -27.99 18.15
CA ALA A 71 0.29 -27.96 18.32
C ALA A 71 -0.14 -27.57 19.76
N LEU A 72 -0.67 -26.35 19.91
CA LEU A 72 -1.25 -25.88 21.16
C LEU A 72 -2.44 -26.76 21.52
N GLU A 73 -2.64 -26.99 22.82
CA GLU A 73 -3.93 -27.51 23.29
C GLU A 73 -5.03 -26.49 22.98
N GLU A 74 -6.25 -26.96 22.77
CA GLU A 74 -7.39 -26.14 22.32
C GLU A 74 -7.66 -24.95 23.25
N SER A 75 -7.57 -25.16 24.57
CA SER A 75 -7.73 -24.09 25.57
C SER A 75 -6.65 -23.01 25.47
N GLN A 76 -5.39 -23.39 25.25
CA GLN A 76 -4.28 -22.46 25.08
C GLN A 76 -4.42 -21.67 23.77
N ALA A 77 -4.95 -22.30 22.72
CA ALA A 77 -5.24 -21.63 21.46
C ALA A 77 -6.39 -20.61 21.61
N GLU A 78 -7.44 -20.96 22.35
CA GLU A 78 -8.57 -20.07 22.64
C GLU A 78 -8.15 -18.86 23.48
N ASP A 79 -7.38 -19.06 24.55
CA ASP A 79 -6.84 -17.98 25.38
C ASP A 79 -5.98 -17.02 24.56
N LYS A 80 -5.11 -17.57 23.71
CA LYS A 80 -4.24 -16.78 22.83
C LYS A 80 -5.06 -16.03 21.77
N TYR A 81 -6.09 -16.64 21.21
CA TYR A 81 -7.00 -15.99 20.27
C TYR A 81 -7.71 -14.80 20.93
N ASN A 82 -8.28 -14.99 22.12
CA ASN A 82 -9.00 -13.96 22.86
C ASN A 82 -8.10 -12.77 23.23
N LEU A 83 -6.83 -13.03 23.55
CA LEU A 83 -5.83 -11.97 23.76
C LEU A 83 -5.55 -11.20 22.46
N LEU A 84 -5.32 -11.90 21.34
CA LEU A 84 -4.93 -11.30 20.07
C LEU A 84 -6.07 -10.53 19.40
N ILE A 85 -7.30 -11.05 19.45
CA ILE A 85 -8.46 -10.39 18.85
C ILE A 85 -8.73 -9.04 19.52
N SER A 86 -8.58 -8.94 20.85
CA SER A 86 -8.70 -7.67 21.57
C SER A 86 -7.67 -6.65 21.06
N LYS A 87 -6.40 -7.07 20.91
CA LYS A 87 -5.35 -6.20 20.38
C LYS A 87 -5.63 -5.73 18.95
N VAL A 88 -6.18 -6.60 18.10
CA VAL A 88 -6.57 -6.26 16.73
C VAL A 88 -7.69 -5.23 16.74
N ILE A 89 -8.72 -5.42 17.57
CA ILE A 89 -9.84 -4.48 17.70
C ILE A 89 -9.34 -3.11 18.18
N ASP A 90 -8.52 -3.07 19.23
CA ASP A 90 -7.95 -1.83 19.76
C ASP A 90 -7.14 -1.09 18.70
N LEU A 91 -6.35 -1.83 17.91
CA LEU A 91 -5.59 -1.28 16.80
C LEU A 91 -6.51 -0.65 15.74
N LEU A 92 -7.60 -1.32 15.37
CA LEU A 92 -8.56 -0.80 14.39
C LEU A 92 -9.21 0.51 14.86
N PHE A 93 -9.45 0.68 16.16
CA PHE A 93 -9.95 1.95 16.73
C PHE A 93 -8.89 3.06 16.78
N GLU A 94 -7.61 2.71 16.80
CA GLU A 94 -6.51 3.67 16.77
C GLU A 94 -6.15 4.16 15.38
N VAL A 95 -6.46 3.38 14.34
CA VAL A 95 -6.38 3.86 12.96
C VAL A 95 -7.51 4.85 12.73
N LYS A 96 -7.16 6.14 12.61
CA LYS A 96 -8.13 7.24 12.50
C LYS A 96 -8.15 7.80 11.09
N LYS A 97 -9.24 8.50 10.76
CA LYS A 97 -9.36 9.26 9.51
C LYS A 97 -9.25 8.40 8.23
N LEU A 98 -9.52 7.09 8.28
CA LEU A 98 -9.58 6.26 7.06
C LEU A 98 -10.68 6.75 6.10
N GLU A 99 -11.73 7.35 6.64
CA GLU A 99 -12.77 8.02 5.87
C GLU A 99 -12.27 9.24 5.08
N SER A 100 -11.09 9.78 5.43
CA SER A 100 -10.47 10.92 4.74
C SER A 100 -9.65 10.52 3.51
N ILE A 101 -9.51 9.23 3.24
CA ILE A 101 -8.80 8.72 2.06
C ILE A 101 -9.74 7.91 1.17
N SER A 102 -9.44 7.88 -0.12
CA SER A 102 -10.15 7.04 -1.08
C SER A 102 -9.16 6.49 -2.09
N LEU A 103 -9.28 5.21 -2.40
CA LEU A 103 -8.53 4.61 -3.49
C LEU A 103 -9.29 4.84 -4.79
N ILE A 104 -8.60 5.31 -5.81
CA ILE A 104 -9.17 5.56 -7.13
C ILE A 104 -8.27 4.96 -8.21
N GLN A 105 -8.86 4.31 -9.21
CA GLN A 105 -8.16 3.72 -10.36
C GLN A 105 -8.56 4.47 -11.61
N TYR A 106 -7.58 4.84 -12.44
CA TYR A 106 -7.87 5.53 -13.69
C TYR A 106 -8.72 4.65 -14.60
N LYS A 107 -9.73 5.26 -15.25
CA LYS A 107 -10.59 4.57 -16.21
C LYS A 107 -10.44 5.16 -17.61
N ASN A 108 -10.71 6.45 -17.75
CA ASN A 108 -10.57 7.15 -19.03
C ASN A 108 -10.60 8.67 -18.84
N THR A 109 -10.02 9.39 -19.79
CA THR A 109 -10.27 10.82 -19.99
C THR A 109 -11.64 11.04 -20.64
N LEU A 110 -12.32 12.11 -20.24
CA LEU A 110 -13.60 12.56 -20.80
C LEU A 110 -13.33 13.55 -21.95
N SER A 111 -14.13 14.60 -22.08
CA SER A 111 -14.03 15.56 -23.19
C SER A 111 -12.77 16.42 -23.13
N ASN A 112 -12.31 16.81 -21.93
CA ASN A 112 -11.08 17.59 -21.75
C ASN A 112 -10.00 16.73 -21.10
N ILE A 113 -8.73 17.05 -21.35
CA ILE A 113 -7.59 16.34 -20.76
C ILE A 113 -7.56 16.40 -19.22
N THR A 114 -8.16 17.44 -18.64
CA THR A 114 -8.31 17.66 -17.20
C THR A 114 -9.51 16.94 -16.60
N ASP A 115 -10.43 16.43 -17.43
CA ASP A 115 -11.66 15.80 -16.96
C ASP A 115 -11.47 14.30 -17.00
N ILE A 116 -11.18 13.70 -15.84
CA ILE A 116 -10.80 12.29 -15.75
C ILE A 116 -11.87 11.52 -14.98
N ARG A 117 -12.26 10.37 -15.53
CA ARG A 117 -13.06 9.39 -14.84
C ARG A 117 -12.18 8.37 -14.15
N PHE A 118 -12.44 8.17 -12.88
CA PHE A 118 -11.87 7.11 -12.07
C PHE A 118 -12.92 6.08 -11.65
N LEU A 119 -12.48 4.88 -11.28
CA LEU A 119 -13.22 3.96 -10.43
C LEU A 119 -12.82 4.23 -8.98
N LYS A 120 -13.79 4.53 -8.12
CA LYS A 120 -13.57 4.76 -6.69
C LYS A 120 -13.84 3.48 -5.89
N PHE A 121 -12.96 3.21 -4.92
CA PHE A 121 -13.09 2.16 -3.92
C PHE A 121 -13.21 2.80 -2.55
N ASP A 122 -14.38 2.62 -1.93
CA ASP A 122 -14.65 3.03 -0.56
C ASP A 122 -14.39 1.80 0.31
N GLY A 123 -13.29 1.75 1.07
CA GLY A 123 -12.66 0.53 1.64
C GLY A 123 -13.53 -0.54 2.33
N HIS A 124 -14.81 -0.29 2.60
CA HIS A 124 -15.80 -1.30 2.99
C HIS A 124 -16.29 -2.17 1.81
N SER A 125 -15.95 -1.83 0.55
CA SER A 125 -16.47 -2.46 -0.65
C SER A 125 -15.64 -2.14 -1.90
N LEU A 126 -15.33 -3.15 -2.71
CA LEU A 126 -14.74 -2.98 -4.05
C LEU A 126 -15.80 -2.72 -5.14
N LYS A 127 -17.03 -2.32 -4.78
CA LYS A 127 -18.06 -1.96 -5.76
C LYS A 127 -17.60 -0.78 -6.61
N LYS A 128 -17.62 -0.98 -7.93
CA LYS A 128 -17.29 0.06 -8.91
C LYS A 128 -18.23 1.24 -8.77
N ARG A 129 -17.69 2.41 -8.43
CA ARG A 129 -18.36 3.69 -8.56
C ARG A 129 -17.56 4.57 -9.49
N ASN A 130 -18.16 5.01 -10.60
CA ASN A 130 -17.53 6.03 -11.42
C ASN A 130 -17.39 7.30 -10.57
N HIS A 131 -16.21 7.92 -10.63
CA HIS A 131 -15.89 9.14 -9.92
C HIS A 131 -15.19 10.08 -10.90
N ASP A 132 -15.95 11.05 -11.39
CA ASP A 132 -15.46 12.04 -12.35
C ASP A 132 -14.82 13.18 -11.57
N LEU A 133 -13.59 13.53 -11.95
CA LEU A 133 -12.78 14.56 -11.30
C LEU A 133 -12.21 15.51 -12.34
N ILE A 134 -12.29 16.81 -12.04
CA ILE A 134 -11.53 17.83 -12.75
C ILE A 134 -10.21 18.01 -12.01
N VAL A 135 -9.10 17.75 -12.68
CA VAL A 135 -7.74 17.88 -12.14
C VAL A 135 -7.05 19.09 -12.76
N ASP A 136 -6.03 19.62 -12.09
CA ASP A 136 -5.24 20.72 -12.62
C ASP A 136 -4.18 20.24 -13.64
N ASN A 137 -3.59 21.19 -14.38
CA ASN A 137 -2.54 20.89 -15.35
C ASN A 137 -1.27 20.33 -14.71
N ASN A 138 -1.01 20.63 -13.43
CA ASN A 138 0.17 20.13 -12.73
C ASN A 138 0.04 18.63 -12.44
N PHE A 139 -1.16 18.18 -12.05
CA PHE A 139 -1.50 16.78 -11.90
C PHE A 139 -1.29 16.04 -13.21
N ILE A 140 -1.83 16.56 -14.33
CA ILE A 140 -1.65 15.96 -15.66
C ILE A 140 -0.16 15.83 -15.99
N ARG A 141 0.59 16.92 -15.88
CA ARG A 141 2.03 16.92 -16.17
C ARG A 141 2.81 15.92 -15.33
N THR A 142 2.45 15.74 -14.06
CA THR A 142 3.16 14.86 -13.12
C THR A 142 2.74 13.40 -13.26
N ASN A 143 1.54 13.13 -13.76
CA ASN A 143 0.95 11.78 -13.76
C ASN A 143 0.61 11.24 -15.14
N ILE A 144 0.90 11.93 -16.24
CA ILE A 144 0.53 11.52 -17.61
C ILE A 144 0.93 10.06 -17.89
N ASP A 145 2.14 9.65 -17.51
CA ASP A 145 2.65 8.28 -17.69
C ASP A 145 1.98 7.24 -16.76
N ASN A 146 1.30 7.71 -15.72
CA ASN A 146 0.54 6.91 -14.77
C ASN A 146 -0.97 6.91 -15.04
N LEU A 147 -1.48 7.58 -16.08
CA LEU A 147 -2.90 7.56 -16.44
C LEU A 147 -3.22 6.33 -17.30
N ASN A 148 -3.19 5.16 -16.68
CA ASN A 148 -3.57 3.89 -17.32
C ASN A 148 -4.39 2.99 -16.38
N GLU A 149 -5.04 1.98 -16.95
CA GLU A 149 -6.01 1.14 -16.23
C GLU A 149 -5.41 0.34 -15.07
N TYR A 150 -4.09 0.16 -14.99
CA TYR A 150 -3.45 -0.56 -13.89
C TYR A 150 -3.08 0.33 -12.71
N ARG A 151 -3.12 1.65 -12.87
CA ARG A 151 -2.61 2.58 -11.86
C ARG A 151 -3.66 2.90 -10.82
N LEU A 152 -3.26 2.71 -9.57
CA LEU A 152 -4.03 3.03 -8.39
C LEU A 152 -3.49 4.30 -7.76
N PHE A 153 -4.39 5.16 -7.32
CA PHE A 153 -4.08 6.41 -6.67
C PHE A 153 -4.77 6.45 -5.31
N CYS A 154 -4.13 7.09 -4.35
CA CYS A 154 -4.76 7.51 -3.11
C CYS A 154 -5.16 8.98 -3.24
N LYS A 155 -6.44 9.27 -3.03
CA LYS A 155 -6.99 10.62 -2.92
C LYS A 155 -7.19 10.96 -1.45
N PHE A 156 -6.54 12.01 -1.00
CA PHE A 156 -6.77 12.63 0.31
C PHE A 156 -7.88 13.66 0.18
N ILE A 157 -8.98 13.47 0.91
CA ILE A 157 -10.19 14.30 0.79
C ILE A 157 -9.94 15.70 1.35
N ALA A 158 -9.21 15.81 2.46
CA ALA A 158 -9.04 17.08 3.20
C ALA A 158 -8.33 18.18 2.39
N ASN A 159 -7.36 17.82 1.54
CA ASN A 159 -6.57 18.75 0.75
C ASN A 159 -6.66 18.49 -0.77
N ASN A 160 -7.56 17.59 -1.18
CA ASN A 160 -7.74 17.16 -2.57
C ASN A 160 -6.46 16.64 -3.26
N GLN A 161 -5.47 16.18 -2.48
CA GLN A 161 -4.23 15.65 -3.03
C GLN A 161 -4.44 14.25 -3.60
N ILE A 162 -3.87 13.97 -4.76
CA ILE A 162 -3.92 12.67 -5.42
C ILE A 162 -2.49 12.17 -5.61
N ILE A 163 -2.18 10.99 -5.08
CA ILE A 163 -0.85 10.38 -5.13
C ILE A 163 -0.95 9.03 -5.83
N CYS A 164 -0.11 8.78 -6.84
CA CYS A 164 0.02 7.46 -7.45
C CYS A 164 0.68 6.49 -6.44
N LEU A 165 0.10 5.31 -6.28
CA LEU A 165 0.60 4.30 -5.32
C LEU A 165 1.65 3.36 -5.93
N SER A 166 1.96 3.52 -7.21
CA SER A 166 3.06 2.80 -7.84
C SER A 166 4.41 3.26 -7.26
N PRO A 167 5.38 2.34 -7.08
CA PRO A 167 5.39 0.98 -7.58
C PRO A 167 4.80 -0.08 -6.63
N PHE A 168 4.15 0.31 -5.52
CA PHE A 168 3.77 -0.62 -4.46
C PHE A 168 2.36 -1.18 -4.59
N ALA A 169 1.40 -0.39 -5.08
CA ALA A 169 0.02 -0.84 -5.25
C ALA A 169 -0.57 -0.47 -6.62
N TYR A 170 -1.46 -1.33 -7.10
CA TYR A 170 -2.04 -1.28 -8.43
C TYR A 170 -3.51 -1.69 -8.41
N GLY A 171 -4.24 -1.28 -9.44
CA GLY A 171 -5.57 -1.77 -9.74
C GLY A 171 -5.48 -2.86 -10.81
N TYR A 172 -6.31 -3.88 -10.71
CA TYR A 172 -6.40 -4.95 -11.69
C TYR A 172 -7.86 -5.31 -11.94
N LEU A 173 -8.27 -5.33 -13.19
CA LEU A 173 -9.62 -5.75 -13.57
C LEU A 173 -9.55 -7.21 -14.04
N HIS A 174 -9.99 -8.15 -13.20
CA HIS A 174 -10.10 -9.55 -13.55
C HIS A 174 -11.55 -9.90 -13.84
N ASN A 175 -11.87 -10.39 -15.05
CA ASN A 175 -13.25 -10.72 -15.47
C ASN A 175 -14.25 -9.58 -15.24
N GLY A 176 -13.79 -8.33 -15.34
CA GLY A 176 -14.62 -7.16 -15.07
C GLY A 176 -14.86 -6.89 -13.59
N TYR A 177 -14.18 -7.55 -12.65
CA TYR A 177 -14.16 -7.22 -11.23
C TYR A 177 -12.86 -6.51 -10.85
N PRO A 178 -12.92 -5.44 -10.05
CA PRO A 178 -11.73 -4.72 -9.64
C PRO A 178 -11.09 -5.38 -8.43
N HIS A 179 -9.78 -5.53 -8.50
CA HIS A 179 -8.93 -6.03 -7.44
C HIS A 179 -7.83 -5.01 -7.17
N ILE A 180 -7.44 -4.92 -5.91
CA ILE A 180 -6.25 -4.17 -5.50
C ILE A 180 -5.12 -5.18 -5.39
N LEU A 181 -4.01 -4.85 -6.05
CA LEU A 181 -2.78 -5.63 -6.03
C LEU A 181 -1.73 -4.90 -5.21
N PHE A 182 -1.06 -5.61 -4.31
CA PHE A 182 0.09 -5.09 -3.58
C PHE A 182 1.35 -5.83 -3.99
N TYR A 183 2.42 -5.11 -4.26
CA TYR A 183 3.70 -5.68 -4.67
C TYR A 183 4.21 -6.63 -3.59
N LYS A 184 4.49 -7.88 -4.00
CA LYS A 184 5.01 -8.91 -3.14
C LYS A 184 6.52 -9.07 -3.33
N LYS A 185 6.92 -9.50 -4.52
CA LYS A 185 8.33 -9.79 -4.86
C LYS A 185 8.56 -9.89 -6.36
N GLN A 186 9.82 -9.97 -6.75
CA GLN A 186 10.20 -10.43 -8.08
C GLN A 186 9.94 -11.94 -8.24
N ALA A 187 9.40 -12.33 -9.40
CA ALA A 187 9.30 -13.73 -9.76
C ALA A 187 10.68 -14.32 -10.06
N GLU A 188 10.79 -15.64 -10.13
CA GLU A 188 12.01 -16.30 -10.61
C GLU A 188 12.32 -15.91 -12.06
N GLU A 189 11.27 -15.71 -12.85
CA GLU A 189 11.35 -15.17 -14.21
C GLU A 189 11.63 -13.66 -14.15
N PRO A 190 12.76 -13.16 -14.69
CA PRO A 190 13.19 -11.77 -14.50
C PRO A 190 12.20 -10.70 -14.97
N ASN A 191 11.35 -11.06 -15.93
CA ASN A 191 10.38 -10.17 -16.56
C ASN A 191 9.01 -10.16 -15.86
N TYR A 192 8.87 -10.80 -14.69
CA TYR A 192 7.60 -10.87 -13.98
C TYR A 192 7.73 -10.45 -12.51
N PHE A 193 6.66 -9.86 -12.00
CA PHE A 193 6.46 -9.62 -10.57
C PHE A 193 5.28 -10.43 -10.05
N ILE A 194 5.36 -10.76 -8.77
CA ILE A 194 4.29 -11.39 -8.02
C ILE A 194 3.63 -10.30 -7.15
N PHE A 195 2.32 -10.27 -7.20
CA PHE A 195 1.47 -9.39 -6.41
C PHE A 195 0.54 -10.19 -5.52
N GLU A 196 0.28 -9.66 -4.33
CA GLU A 196 -0.78 -10.15 -3.46
C GLU A 196 -2.11 -9.48 -3.85
N VAL A 197 -3.16 -10.28 -3.98
CA VAL A 197 -4.52 -9.80 -4.22
C VAL A 197 -5.16 -9.50 -2.87
N ILE A 198 -5.56 -8.24 -2.66
CA ILE A 198 -6.15 -7.81 -1.39
C ILE A 198 -7.60 -8.26 -1.29
N ALA A 199 -7.91 -8.97 -0.20
CA ALA A 199 -9.26 -9.38 0.20
C ALA A 199 -10.00 -10.30 -0.80
N ASP A 200 -9.28 -10.98 -1.71
CA ASP A 200 -9.88 -11.91 -2.68
C ASP A 200 -8.96 -13.08 -3.05
N GLN A 201 -9.49 -14.01 -3.84
CA GLN A 201 -8.77 -15.14 -4.42
C GLN A 201 -8.61 -14.98 -5.94
N PRO A 202 -7.52 -15.46 -6.56
CA PRO A 202 -6.36 -16.10 -5.93
C PRO A 202 -5.55 -15.11 -5.09
N ARG A 203 -4.90 -15.57 -4.00
CA ARG A 203 -4.09 -14.70 -3.14
C ARG A 203 -2.91 -14.03 -3.85
N GLU A 204 -2.42 -14.62 -4.94
CA GLU A 204 -1.28 -14.10 -5.69
C GLU A 204 -1.53 -14.13 -7.19
N ILE A 205 -1.01 -13.12 -7.88
CA ILE A 205 -1.03 -13.02 -9.33
C ILE A 205 0.35 -12.64 -9.87
N LYS A 206 0.73 -13.25 -10.99
CA LYS A 206 1.97 -12.97 -11.72
C LYS A 206 1.67 -12.02 -12.87
N ILE A 207 2.39 -10.90 -12.96
CA ILE A 207 2.19 -9.87 -14.01
C ILE A 207 3.54 -9.46 -14.60
N GLU A 208 3.56 -9.19 -15.91
CA GLU A 208 4.75 -8.73 -16.63
C GLU A 208 5.26 -7.38 -16.12
N ARG A 209 6.58 -7.28 -15.99
CA ARG A 209 7.31 -6.12 -15.46
C ARG A 209 7.11 -4.85 -16.31
N ASN A 210 6.98 -4.98 -17.63
CA ASN A 210 6.79 -3.88 -18.59
C ASN A 210 5.61 -2.95 -18.24
N ILE A 211 4.54 -3.49 -17.64
CA ILE A 211 3.36 -2.72 -17.16
C ILE A 211 3.76 -1.73 -16.03
N PHE A 212 4.91 -1.96 -15.38
CA PHE A 212 5.36 -1.29 -14.17
C PHE A 212 6.70 -0.56 -14.30
N ASP A 213 7.38 -0.70 -15.44
CA ASP A 213 8.80 -0.37 -15.57
C ASP A 213 9.12 1.10 -15.26
N VAL A 214 8.28 2.05 -15.70
CA VAL A 214 8.51 3.48 -15.47
C VAL A 214 8.57 3.79 -13.96
N SER A 215 7.66 3.23 -13.17
CA SER A 215 7.58 3.53 -11.73
C SER A 215 8.73 2.89 -10.94
N ILE A 216 9.18 1.71 -11.37
CA ILE A 216 10.31 1.02 -10.73
C ILE A 216 11.64 1.67 -11.10
N GLN A 217 11.82 2.07 -12.35
CA GLN A 217 13.00 2.84 -12.78
C GLN A 217 13.12 4.17 -12.04
N ILE A 218 12.00 4.87 -11.81
CA ILE A 218 11.99 6.10 -11.00
C ILE A 218 12.42 5.78 -9.56
N LEU A 219 11.86 4.75 -8.93
CA LEU A 219 12.27 4.33 -7.58
C LEU A 219 13.77 3.96 -7.53
N GLU A 220 14.26 3.24 -8.54
CA GLU A 220 15.67 2.91 -8.73
C GLU A 220 16.55 4.16 -8.82
N SER A 221 16.14 5.17 -9.58
CA SER A 221 16.88 6.42 -9.74
C SER A 221 16.93 7.29 -8.49
N LEU A 222 15.92 7.23 -7.62
CA LEU A 222 15.85 8.03 -6.40
C LEU A 222 16.75 7.50 -5.28
N LEU A 223 17.29 6.29 -5.43
CA LEU A 223 18.03 5.56 -4.40
C LEU A 223 19.51 5.29 -4.76
N LEU A 224 19.92 5.70 -5.96
CA LEU A 224 21.32 5.71 -6.44
C LEU A 224 21.97 7.08 -6.17
#